data_AF-A0A7V0MC83-F1
#
_entry.id   AF-A0A7V0MC83-F1
#
_cell.length_a   1.000
_cell.length_b   1.000
_cell.length_c   1.000
_cell.angle_alpha   90.00
_cell.angle_beta   90.00
_cell.angle_gamma   90.00
#
_symmetry.space_group_name_H-M   'P 1'
#
loop_
_entity.id
_entity.type
_entity.pdbx_description
1 polymer ?
#
loop_
_entity_poly.entity_id
_entity_poly.type
_entity_poly.pdbx_seq_one_letter_code
_entity_poly.pdbx_strand_id
1 'polypeptide(L)'
;MLNKKDIEIRKELAIEVSKDAGRMLLRNFGKISHIKTKSDRNLVTDIDLKADEIITSKIKRYFKADNIISEESPLTDFKSDYTWI
;
A
#
# COMPACT_ATOMS: atom_id res chain seq x y z
N MET A 1 -14.10 8.92 -19.50
CA MET A 1 -14.51 9.64 -18.27
C MET A 1 -14.55 8.62 -17.16
N LEU A 2 -13.86 8.85 -16.04
CA LEU A 2 -13.84 7.89 -14.92
C LEU A 2 -15.26 7.72 -14.37
N ASN A 3 -15.66 6.48 -14.13
CA ASN A 3 -16.97 6.15 -13.59
C ASN A 3 -16.99 6.41 -12.08
N LYS A 4 -17.91 7.26 -11.62
CA LYS A 4 -18.04 7.63 -10.20
C LYS A 4 -18.22 6.40 -9.29
N LYS A 5 -18.93 5.38 -9.75
CA LYS A 5 -19.13 4.14 -8.98
C LYS A 5 -17.83 3.38 -8.77
N ASP A 6 -16.98 3.34 -9.78
CA ASP A 6 -15.70 2.64 -9.74
C ASP A 6 -14.70 3.33 -8.79
N ILE A 7 -14.79 4.66 -8.67
CA ILE A 7 -14.03 5.44 -7.70
C ILE A 7 -14.53 5.17 -6.27
N GLU A 8 -15.84 5.16 -6.03
CA GLU A 8 -16.36 4.92 -4.66
C GLU A 8 -16.00 3.51 -4.15
N ILE A 9 -16.07 2.47 -5.00
CA ILE A 9 -15.69 1.11 -4.58
C ILE A 9 -14.19 1.03 -4.23
N ARG A 10 -13.32 1.73 -4.98
CA ARG A 10 -11.89 1.84 -4.64
C ARG A 10 -11.66 2.57 -3.34
N LYS A 11 -12.38 3.67 -3.12
CA LYS A 11 -12.31 4.45 -1.88
C LYS A 11 -12.75 3.63 -0.67
N GLU A 12 -13.79 2.81 -0.78
CA GLU A 12 -14.19 1.88 0.29
C GLU A 12 -13.05 0.90 0.63
N LEU A 13 -12.41 0.30 -0.39
CA LEU A 13 -11.25 -0.56 -0.17
C LEU A 13 -10.08 0.21 0.44
N ALA A 14 -9.82 1.44 0.00
CA ALA A 14 -8.76 2.30 0.53
C ALA A 14 -8.95 2.51 2.04
N ILE A 15 -10.17 2.86 2.46
CA ILE A 15 -10.50 3.04 3.89
C ILE A 15 -10.29 1.74 4.67
N GLU A 16 -10.74 0.61 4.13
CA GLU A 16 -10.59 -0.69 4.77
C GLU A 16 -9.11 -1.05 4.97
N VAL A 17 -8.32 -0.97 3.90
CA VAL A 17 -6.93 -1.41 3.92
C VAL A 17 -6.03 -0.45 4.72
N SER A 18 -6.30 0.85 4.69
CA SER A 18 -5.63 1.81 5.58
C SER A 18 -5.89 1.49 7.06
N LYS A 19 -7.10 1.05 7.41
CA LYS A 19 -7.41 0.62 8.79
C LYS A 19 -6.68 -0.68 9.16
N ASP A 20 -6.55 -1.63 8.23
CA ASP A 20 -5.78 -2.86 8.45
C ASP A 20 -4.29 -2.56 8.71
N ALA A 21 -3.67 -1.79 7.81
CA ALA A 21 -2.28 -1.37 7.95
C ALA A 21 -2.08 -0.53 9.24
N GLY A 22 -2.99 0.40 9.52
CA GLY A 22 -2.97 1.22 10.74
C GLY A 22 -3.05 0.38 12.03
N ARG A 23 -3.89 -0.65 12.07
CA ARG A 23 -3.93 -1.60 13.21
C ARG A 23 -2.61 -2.33 13.38
N MET A 24 -1.99 -2.77 12.28
CA MET A 24 -0.69 -3.43 12.31
C MET A 24 0.39 -2.48 12.83
N LEU A 25 0.44 -1.25 12.33
CA LEU A 25 1.37 -0.20 12.78
C LEU A 25 1.24 0.06 14.28
N LEU A 26 0.02 0.30 14.78
CA LEU A 26 -0.23 0.56 16.20
C LEU A 26 0.17 -0.60 17.11
N ARG A 27 -0.03 -1.86 16.69
CA ARG A 27 0.37 -3.04 17.47
C ARG A 27 1.89 -3.17 17.63
N ASN A 28 2.63 -2.65 16.66
CA ASN A 28 4.10 -2.71 16.58
C ASN A 28 4.78 -1.39 16.99
N PHE A 29 4.01 -0.34 17.29
CA PHE A 29 4.55 0.94 17.74
C PHE A 29 5.38 0.77 19.01
N GLY A 30 6.62 1.30 19.00
CA GLY A 30 7.58 1.16 20.09
C GLY A 30 8.24 -0.23 20.22
N LYS A 31 7.93 -1.18 19.34
CA LYS A 31 8.49 -2.55 19.33
C LYS A 31 9.41 -2.82 18.14
N ILE A 32 9.97 -1.77 17.54
CA ILE A 32 10.81 -1.88 16.35
C ILE A 32 12.09 -2.64 16.73
N SER A 33 12.23 -3.87 16.22
CA SER A 33 13.38 -4.74 16.48
C SER A 33 14.41 -4.75 15.35
N HIS A 34 14.04 -4.23 14.17
CA HIS A 34 14.89 -4.27 12.99
C HIS A 34 14.71 -3.03 12.14
N ILE A 35 15.80 -2.29 11.96
CA ILE A 35 15.90 -1.12 11.09
C ILE A 35 16.89 -1.48 9.99
N LYS A 36 16.51 -1.29 8.73
CA LYS A 36 17.38 -1.42 7.57
C LYS A 36 17.60 -0.03 6.96
N THR A 37 18.78 0.19 6.41
CA THR A 37 19.08 1.41 5.65
C THR A 37 18.99 1.08 4.17
N LYS A 38 18.13 1.78 3.42
CA LYS A 38 18.08 1.71 1.96
C LYS A 38 19.36 2.34 1.36
N SER A 39 19.65 1.98 0.11
CA SER A 39 20.83 2.44 -0.64
C SER A 39 20.87 3.96 -0.85
N ASP A 40 19.74 4.64 -0.73
CA ASP A 40 19.56 6.09 -0.82
C ASP A 40 19.69 6.81 0.55
N ARG A 41 20.12 6.10 1.60
CA ARG A 41 20.20 6.56 3.01
C ARG A 41 18.85 6.75 3.70
N ASN A 42 17.73 6.32 3.11
CA ASN A 42 16.45 6.29 3.81
C ASN A 42 16.37 5.10 4.78
N LEU A 43 15.81 5.32 5.96
CA LEU A 43 15.56 4.26 6.93
C LEU A 43 14.25 3.56 6.56
N VAL A 44 14.28 2.24 6.47
CA VAL A 44 13.09 1.41 6.31
C VAL A 44 13.08 0.37 7.42
N THR A 45 11.93 0.20 8.06
CA THR A 45 11.75 -0.85 9.06
C THR A 45 11.03 -2.04 8.44
N ASP A 46 11.14 -3.21 9.07
CA ASP A 46 10.31 -4.35 8.67
C ASP A 46 8.80 -4.07 8.87
N ILE A 47 8.44 -3.00 9.58
CA ILE A 47 7.05 -2.55 9.76
C ILE A 47 6.57 -1.77 8.54
N ASP A 48 7.42 -0.95 7.92
CA ASP A 48 7.09 -0.23 6.68
C ASP A 48 6.82 -1.21 5.54
N LEU A 49 7.69 -2.22 5.38
CA LEU A 49 7.51 -3.31 4.41
C LEU A 49 6.21 -4.08 4.62
N LYS A 50 5.85 -4.37 5.87
CA LYS A 50 4.58 -5.06 6.20
C LYS A 50 3.36 -4.20 5.92
N ALA A 51 3.44 -2.89 6.17
CA ALA A 51 2.35 -1.98 5.87
C ALA A 51 2.10 -1.94 4.36
N ASP A 52 3.17 -1.80 3.57
CA ASP A 52 3.11 -1.85 2.12
C ASP A 52 2.54 -3.18 1.60
N GLU A 53 3.00 -4.31 2.12
CA GLU A 53 2.50 -5.62 1.72
C GLU A 53 0.99 -5.78 1.98
N ILE A 54 0.50 -5.35 3.15
CA ILE A 54 -0.93 -5.37 3.49
C ILE A 54 -1.73 -4.55 2.47
N ILE A 55 -1.24 -3.36 2.12
CA ILE A 55 -1.92 -2.44 1.22
C ILE A 55 -1.93 -2.99 -0.21
N THR A 56 -0.74 -3.25 -0.75
CA THR A 56 -0.57 -3.63 -2.15
C THR A 56 -1.17 -5.00 -2.45
N SER A 57 -1.07 -5.97 -1.54
CA SER A 57 -1.66 -7.31 -1.75
C SER A 57 -3.19 -7.25 -1.85
N LYS A 58 -3.83 -6.41 -1.02
CA LYS A 58 -5.29 -6.26 -1.02
C LYS A 58 -5.75 -5.51 -2.26
N ILE A 59 -5.08 -4.44 -2.66
CA ILE A 59 -5.37 -3.75 -3.93
C ILE A 59 -5.24 -4.72 -5.11
N LYS A 60 -4.11 -5.44 -5.23
CA LYS A 60 -3.87 -6.42 -6.31
C LYS A 60 -4.94 -7.52 -6.35
N ARG A 61 -5.47 -7.94 -5.20
CA ARG A 61 -6.52 -8.97 -5.12
C ARG A 61 -7.86 -8.47 -5.70
N TYR A 62 -8.26 -7.24 -5.40
CA TYR A 62 -9.57 -6.69 -5.77
C TYR A 62 -9.53 -5.96 -7.13
N PHE A 63 -8.44 -5.26 -7.43
CA PHE A 63 -8.25 -4.48 -8.65
C PHE A 63 -6.98 -4.92 -9.38
N LYS A 64 -7.02 -6.14 -9.93
CA LYS A 64 -5.87 -6.81 -10.58
C LYS A 64 -5.23 -6.03 -11.72
N ALA A 65 -5.95 -5.10 -12.33
CA ALA A 65 -5.49 -4.32 -13.47
C ALA A 65 -5.15 -2.86 -13.09
N ASP A 66 -5.29 -2.44 -11.83
CA ASP A 66 -4.92 -1.08 -11.44
C ASP A 66 -3.41 -0.93 -11.33
N ASN A 67 -2.91 0.26 -11.66
CA ASN A 67 -1.50 0.59 -11.46
C ASN A 67 -1.24 0.85 -9.97
N ILE A 68 -0.03 0.58 -9.51
CA ILE A 68 0.40 0.84 -8.12
C ILE A 68 1.79 1.45 -8.14
N ILE A 69 1.92 2.61 -7.49
CA ILE A 69 3.18 3.27 -7.16
C ILE A 69 3.32 3.17 -5.65
N SER A 70 4.46 2.65 -5.17
CA SER A 70 4.75 2.50 -3.74
C SER A 70 6.20 2.88 -3.47
N GLU A 71 6.47 3.34 -2.26
CA GLU A 71 7.82 3.61 -1.76
C GLU A 71 8.63 2.32 -1.53
N GLU A 72 7.95 1.21 -1.25
CA GLU A 72 8.57 -0.07 -0.86
C GLU A 72 8.46 -1.15 -1.92
N SER A 73 7.44 -1.08 -2.78
CA SER A 73 7.18 -2.05 -3.83
C SER A 73 7.56 -1.52 -5.22
N PRO A 74 8.01 -2.39 -6.16
CA PRO A 74 8.20 -2.01 -7.55
C PRO A 74 6.92 -1.47 -8.19
N LEU A 75 7.09 -0.53 -9.12
CA LEU A 75 6.01 -0.02 -9.97
C LEU A 75 5.24 -1.17 -10.62
N THR A 76 3.92 -1.16 -10.45
CA THR A 76 2.99 -1.99 -11.22
C THR A 76 2.28 -1.08 -12.22
N ASP A 77 2.57 -1.25 -13.51
CA ASP A 77 1.98 -0.45 -14.58
C ASP A 77 1.26 -1.36 -15.59
N PHE A 78 -0.06 -1.35 -15.55
CA PHE A 78 -0.94 -2.05 -16.48
C PHE A 78 -1.55 -1.10 -17.52
N LYS A 79 -1.08 0.16 -17.59
CA LYS A 79 -1.69 1.23 -18.40
C LYS A 79 -3.17 1.43 -18.11
N SER A 80 -3.57 1.21 -16.85
CA SER A 80 -4.94 1.43 -16.41
C SER A 80 -5.22 2.90 -16.17
N ASP A 81 -6.50 3.28 -16.28
CA ASP A 81 -7.00 4.61 -15.93
C ASP A 81 -6.94 4.89 -14.41
N TYR A 82 -6.69 3.86 -13.60
CA TYR A 82 -6.65 3.94 -12.14
C TYR A 82 -5.24 3.62 -11.63
N THR A 83 -4.69 4.56 -10.84
CA THR A 83 -3.39 4.42 -10.19
C THR A 83 -3.54 4.66 -8.70
N TRP A 84 -3.03 3.71 -7.90
CA TRP A 84 -2.87 3.84 -6.46
C TRP A 84 -1.48 4.39 -6.15
N ILE A 85 -1.41 5.31 -5.20
CA ILE A 85 -0.19 5.96 -4.70
C ILE A 85 -0.26 5.94 -3.17
#